data_AF-A0A9E5I426-F1
#
_entry.id   AF-A0A9E5I426-F1
#
_cell.length_a   1.000
_cell.length_b   1.000
_cell.length_c   1.000
_cell.angle_alpha   90.00
_cell.angle_beta   90.00
_cell.angle_gamma   90.00
#
_symmetry.space_group_name_H-M   'P 1'
#
loop_
_entity.id
_entity.type
_entity.pdbx_description
1 polymer ?
#
loop_
_entity_poly.entity_id
_entity_poly.type
_entity_poly.pdbx_seq_one_letter_code
_entity_poly.pdbx_strand_id
1 'polypeptide(L)'
;MQYIVIAIQVALVLWLIFNLYQFGVAYRDWRNDPNPDSTFLAFLLERLGALGKTFVQTFVYTTLAIGVGYLIYEFIAMLME
;
A
#
# COMPACT_ATOMS: atom_id res chain seq x y z
N MET A 1 -9.49 14.43 14.42
CA MET A 1 -8.98 14.79 13.07
C MET A 1 -7.47 14.65 12.89
N GLN A 2 -6.59 15.35 13.63
CA GLN A 2 -5.12 15.31 13.40
C GLN A 2 -4.54 13.89 13.46
N TYR A 3 -4.95 13.07 14.42
CA TYR A 3 -4.46 11.68 14.56
C TYR A 3 -4.84 10.78 13.38
N ILE A 4 -5.98 11.01 12.73
CA ILE A 4 -6.44 10.24 11.55
C ILE A 4 -5.55 10.55 10.35
N VAL A 5 -5.26 11.85 10.14
CA VAL A 5 -4.39 12.29 9.05
C VAL A 5 -3.00 11.69 9.23
N ILE A 6 -2.46 11.69 10.45
CA ILE A 6 -1.17 11.06 10.77
C ILE A 6 -1.22 9.55 10.48
N ALA A 7 -2.27 8.85 10.89
CA ALA A 7 -2.42 7.41 10.64
C ALA A 7 -2.43 7.08 9.13
N ILE A 8 -3.14 7.88 8.33
CA ILE A 8 -3.18 7.73 6.86
C ILE A 8 -1.79 8.00 6.26
N GLN A 9 -1.09 9.04 6.69
CA GLN A 9 0.26 9.35 6.23
C GLN A 9 1.25 8.23 6.57
N VAL A 10 1.20 7.71 7.79
CA VAL A 10 2.02 6.57 8.21
C VAL A 10 1.72 5.34 7.35
N ALA A 11 0.44 5.03 7.10
CA ALA A 11 0.05 3.92 6.24
C ALA A 11 0.59 4.09 4.80
N LEU A 12 0.56 5.31 4.26
CA LEU A 12 1.10 5.62 2.93
C LEU A 12 2.61 5.40 2.88
N VAL A 13 3.35 5.93 3.87
CA VAL A 13 4.82 5.81 3.94
C VAL A 13 5.23 4.35 4.06
N LEU A 14 4.58 3.58 4.95
CA LEU A 14 4.85 2.15 5.10
C LEU A 14 4.57 1.38 3.81
N TRP A 15 3.46 1.67 3.14
CA TRP A 15 3.15 1.07 1.85
C TRP A 15 4.22 1.40 0.79
N LEU A 16 4.67 2.66 0.70
CA LEU A 16 5.74 3.06 -0.23
C LEU A 16 7.06 2.34 0.05
N ILE A 17 7.52 2.32 1.30
CA ILE A 17 8.77 1.67 1.71
C ILE A 17 8.72 0.17 1.37
N PHE A 18 7.59 -0.48 1.69
CA PHE A 18 7.42 -1.90 1.40
C PHE A 18 7.46 -2.19 -0.11
N ASN A 19 6.75 -1.41 -0.93
CA ASN A 19 6.74 -1.63 -2.38
C ASN A 19 8.08 -1.31 -3.04
N LEU A 20 8.81 -0.30 -2.55
CA LEU A 20 10.17 -0.01 -3.01
C LEU A 20 11.13 -1.16 -2.70
N TYR A 21 11.05 -1.73 -1.50
CA TYR A 21 11.83 -2.91 -1.13
C TYR A 21 11.51 -4.10 -2.04
N GLN A 22 10.22 -4.41 -2.22
CA GLN A 22 9.77 -5.51 -3.10
C GLN A 22 10.21 -5.29 -4.54
N PHE A 23 10.18 -4.06 -5.03
CA PHE A 23 10.69 -3.71 -6.36
C PHE A 23 12.18 -3.98 -6.47
N GLY A 24 12.98 -3.56 -5.48
CA GLY A 24 14.42 -3.78 -5.47
C GLY A 24 14.80 -5.26 -5.46
N VAL A 25 14.11 -6.06 -4.63
CA VAL A 25 14.30 -7.52 -4.58
C VAL A 25 13.95 -8.15 -5.93
N ALA A 26 12.76 -7.84 -6.46
CA ALA A 26 12.32 -8.40 -7.74
C ALA A 26 13.23 -7.99 -8.91
N TYR A 27 13.75 -6.76 -8.91
CA TYR A 27 14.68 -6.29 -9.93
C TYR A 27 16.01 -7.04 -9.84
N ARG A 28 16.55 -7.22 -8.62
CA ARG A 28 17.77 -7.98 -8.40
C ARG A 28 17.62 -9.43 -8.88
N ASP A 29 16.50 -10.06 -8.55
CA ASP A 29 16.25 -11.46 -8.89
C ASP A 29 16.07 -11.61 -10.42
N TRP A 30 15.28 -10.74 -11.06
CA TRP A 30 15.14 -10.69 -12.52
C TRP A 30 16.47 -10.41 -13.24
N ARG A 31 17.31 -9.51 -12.71
CA ARG A 31 18.57 -9.13 -13.34
C ARG A 31 19.62 -10.24 -13.30
N ASN A 32 19.61 -11.03 -12.23
CA ASN A 32 20.57 -12.12 -12.02
C ASN A 32 20.10 -13.46 -12.58
N ASP A 33 18.88 -13.52 -13.11
CA ASP A 33 18.38 -14.71 -13.79
C ASP A 33 19.17 -14.94 -15.09
N PRO A 34 19.83 -16.10 -15.27
CA PRO A 34 20.54 -16.43 -16.50
C PRO A 34 19.60 -16.61 -17.72
N ASN A 35 18.30 -16.82 -17.51
CA ASN A 35 17.31 -16.88 -18.57
C ASN A 35 15.99 -16.22 -18.11
N PRO A 36 15.95 -14.87 -18.06
CA PRO A 36 14.82 -14.14 -17.51
C PRO A 36 13.53 -14.41 -18.30
N ASP A 37 12.47 -14.78 -17.59
CA ASP A 37 11.15 -15.11 -18.15
C ASP A 37 10.49 -13.95 -18.92
N SER A 38 10.98 -12.72 -18.75
CA SER A 38 10.37 -11.51 -19.32
C SER A 38 11.40 -10.47 -19.74
N THR A 39 11.05 -9.70 -20.78
CA THR A 39 11.83 -8.51 -21.16
C THR A 39 11.76 -7.45 -20.07
N PHE A 40 12.72 -6.52 -20.05
CA PHE A 40 12.74 -5.44 -19.05
C PHE A 40 11.42 -4.64 -19.03
N LEU A 41 10.85 -4.35 -20.20
CA LEU A 41 9.58 -3.63 -20.31
C LEU A 41 8.41 -4.42 -19.71
N ALA A 42 8.36 -5.73 -19.97
CA ALA A 42 7.33 -6.61 -19.40
C ALA A 42 7.46 -6.72 -17.88
N PHE A 43 8.69 -6.85 -17.36
CA PHE A 43 8.96 -6.78 -15.92
C PHE A 43 8.44 -5.48 -15.30
N LEU A 44 8.73 -4.32 -15.91
CA LEU A 44 8.24 -3.02 -15.39
C LEU A 44 6.71 -2.92 -15.40
N LEU A 45 6.05 -3.41 -16.45
CA LEU A 45 4.58 -3.44 -16.54
C LEU A 45 3.98 -4.33 -15.45
N GLU A 46 4.55 -5.50 -15.20
CA GLU A 46 4.12 -6.40 -14.14
C GLU A 46 4.26 -5.73 -12.77
N ARG A 47 5.40 -5.07 -12.51
CA ARG A 47 5.63 -4.36 -11.24
C ARG A 47 4.70 -3.18 -11.05
N LEU A 48 4.42 -2.41 -12.11
CA LEU A 48 3.45 -1.32 -12.06
C LEU A 48 2.03 -1.84 -11.77
N GLY A 49 1.63 -2.94 -12.42
CA GLY A 49 0.36 -3.60 -12.17
C GLY A 49 0.24 -4.10 -10.72
N ALA A 50 1.31 -4.72 -10.20
CA ALA A 50 1.38 -5.15 -8.81
C ALA A 50 1.27 -3.95 -7.84
N LEU A 51 1.96 -2.84 -8.12
CA LEU A 51 1.93 -1.62 -7.32
C LEU A 51 0.52 -0.98 -7.30
N GLY A 52 -0.16 -0.93 -8.45
CA GLY A 52 -1.55 -0.46 -8.51
C GLY A 52 -2.49 -1.35 -7.69
N LYS A 53 -2.35 -2.68 -7.80
CA LYS A 53 -3.14 -3.63 -7.02
C LYS A 53 -2.89 -3.50 -5.52
N THR A 54 -1.63 -3.42 -5.09
CA THR A 54 -1.30 -3.28 -3.66
C THR A 54 -1.74 -1.93 -3.11
N PHE A 55 -1.71 -0.86 -3.91
CA PHE A 55 -2.23 0.45 -3.53
C PHE A 55 -3.72 0.38 -3.18
N VAL A 56 -4.53 -0.21 -4.06
CA VAL A 56 -5.99 -0.34 -3.82
C VAL A 56 -6.26 -1.27 -2.64
N GLN A 57 -5.69 -2.47 -2.65
CA GLN A 57 -6.03 -3.48 -1.66
C GLN A 57 -5.50 -3.16 -0.27
N THR A 58 -4.33 -2.52 -0.18
CA THR A 58 -3.68 -2.24 1.10
C THR A 58 -3.97 -0.82 1.55
N PHE A 59 -3.54 0.17 0.78
CA PHE A 59 -3.59 1.57 1.22
C PHE A 59 -5.02 2.14 1.24
N VAL A 60 -5.78 1.97 0.14
CA VAL A 60 -7.14 2.52 0.06
C VAL A 60 -8.05 1.84 1.08
N TYR A 61 -8.06 0.50 1.14
CA TYR A 61 -8.90 -0.20 2.12
C TYR A 61 -8.48 0.06 3.57
N THR A 62 -7.20 0.20 3.88
CA THR A 62 -6.75 0.62 5.22
C THR A 62 -7.25 2.02 5.56
N THR A 63 -7.18 2.96 4.62
CA THR A 63 -7.65 4.33 4.80
C THR A 63 -9.16 4.37 5.05
N LEU A 64 -9.94 3.61 4.27
CA LEU A 64 -11.38 3.48 4.46
C LEU A 64 -11.70 2.86 5.83
N ALA A 65 -10.97 1.82 6.24
CA ALA A 65 -11.16 1.19 7.54
C ALA A 65 -10.86 2.16 8.70
N ILE A 66 -9.80 2.97 8.60
CA ILE A 66 -9.50 4.03 9.58
C ILE A 66 -10.67 5.03 9.64
N GLY A 67 -11.18 5.46 8.49
CA GLY A 67 -12.31 6.39 8.42
C GLY A 67 -13.59 5.82 9.04
N VAL A 68 -13.93 4.57 8.72
CA VAL A 68 -15.10 3.87 9.29
C VAL A 68 -14.94 3.70 10.80
N GLY A 69 -13.76 3.27 11.27
CA GLY A 69 -13.49 3.13 12.70
C GLY A 69 -13.65 4.43 13.47
N TYR A 70 -13.21 5.55 12.88
CA TYR A 70 -13.42 6.88 13.46
C TYR A 70 -14.91 7.26 13.55
N LEU A 71 -15.67 7.05 12.48
CA LEU A 71 -17.11 7.35 12.47
C LEU A 71 -17.88 6.54 13.52
N ILE A 72 -17.53 5.26 13.69
CA ILE A 72 -18.12 4.41 14.73
C ILE A 72 -17.78 4.94 16.12
N TYR A 73 -16.53 5.32 16.36
CA TYR A 73 -16.11 5.91 17.63
C TYR A 73 -16.91 7.18 17.97
N GLU A 74 -17.02 8.11 17.02
CA GLU A 74 -17.79 9.36 17.21
C GLU A 74 -19.28 9.07 17.46
N PHE A 75 -19.87 8.09 16.77
CA PHE A 75 -21.25 7.69 16.99
C PHE A 75 -21.49 7.12 18.39
N ILE A 76 -20.59 6.23 18.87
CA ILE A 76 -20.69 5.66 20.22
C ILE A 76 -20.49 6.76 21.29
N ALA A 77 -19.53 7.66 21.08
CA ALA A 77 -19.30 8.78 21.99
C ALA A 77 -20.57 9.64 22.17
N MET A 78 -21.27 9.95 21.08
CA MET A 78 -22.53 10.71 21.12
C MET A 78 -23.66 9.97 21.85
N LEU A 79 -23.67 8.63 21.84
CA LEU A 79 -24.69 7.84 22.55
C LEU A 79 -24.41 7.69 24.06
N MET A 80 -23.16 7.92 24.49
CA MET A 80 -22.76 7.83 25.90
C MET A 80 -22.78 9.18 26.63
N GLU A 81 -23.01 10.26 25.89
CA GLU A 81 -23.26 11.62 26.40
C GLU A 81 -24.75 11.82 26.71
#